data_AF-A0ABD1D027-F1
#
_entry.id   AF-A0ABD1D027-F1
#
_cell.length_a   1.000
_cell.length_b   1.000
_cell.length_c   1.000
_cell.angle_alpha   90.00
_cell.angle_beta   90.00
_cell.angle_gamma   90.00
#
_symmetry.space_group_name_H-M   'P 1'
#
loop_
_entity.id
_entity.type
_entity.pdbx_description
1 polymer ?
#
loop_
_entity_poly.entity_id
_entity_poly.type
_entity_poly.pdbx_seq_one_letter_code
_entity_poly.pdbx_strand_id
1 'polypeptide(L)'
;MATECKTCEVEITGIEKMAIGKFQKNCYWLCDGCAGRFDQFVQSMDVDEDSVQATDVAKLSEAVDKLSGIVTELSGQLKEKKVEQSYANVVYPGSKRDREDDEEKEPPAKVKPVCGTRTIQHQIKTVVSERDLFWVYLGRLDLCQTDLEIAEMTQKCLELSELPKVRRLVKKDADISKLSVVSYRVLLPDDLRDVAHQADTWPTGVAVREFNFDLGRSPRFRRL
;
A
#
# COMPACT_ATOMS: atom_id res chain seq x y z
N MET A 1 -12.18 -19.25 7.70
CA MET A 1 -13.20 -19.30 8.78
C MET A 1 -14.48 -18.70 8.24
N ALA A 2 -15.59 -19.43 8.23
CA ALA A 2 -16.86 -18.93 7.73
C ALA A 2 -17.44 -17.93 8.75
N THR A 3 -17.73 -16.71 8.31
CA THR A 3 -18.46 -15.73 9.12
C THR A 3 -19.92 -16.15 9.17
N GLU A 4 -20.29 -16.84 10.25
CA GLU A 4 -21.68 -17.17 10.54
C GLU A 4 -22.48 -15.90 10.80
N CYS A 5 -23.45 -15.61 9.93
CA CYS A 5 -24.42 -14.56 10.14
C CYS A 5 -25.44 -15.04 11.18
N LYS A 6 -25.26 -14.62 12.44
CA LYS A 6 -26.10 -15.04 13.58
C LYS A 6 -27.60 -14.72 13.46
N THR A 7 -28.01 -13.87 12.53
CA THR A 7 -29.42 -13.50 12.29
C THR A 7 -30.10 -14.36 11.21
N CYS A 8 -29.42 -15.38 10.71
CA CYS A 8 -29.93 -16.37 9.79
C CYS A 8 -29.53 -17.76 10.33
N GLU A 9 -30.19 -18.22 11.40
CA GLU A 9 -30.15 -19.64 11.80
C GLU A 9 -30.90 -20.46 10.74
N VAL A 10 -30.30 -20.58 9.56
CA VAL A 10 -30.61 -21.64 8.62
C VAL A 10 -29.54 -22.67 8.87
N GLU A 11 -29.92 -23.79 9.47
CA GLU A 11 -29.05 -24.96 9.59
C GLU A 11 -28.58 -25.35 8.19
N ILE A 12 -27.35 -24.99 7.84
CA ILE A 12 -26.69 -25.47 6.62
C ILE A 12 -26.26 -26.90 6.90
N THR A 13 -27.25 -27.80 6.94
CA THR A 13 -27.01 -29.24 6.92
C THR A 13 -26.52 -29.60 5.53
N GLY A 14 -25.36 -30.27 5.50
CA GLY A 14 -24.57 -30.43 4.29
C GLY A 14 -25.36 -31.03 3.13
N ILE A 15 -25.36 -30.31 2.01
CA ILE A 15 -25.14 -30.75 0.63
C ILE A 15 -25.23 -29.47 -0.22
N GLU A 16 -24.26 -29.29 -1.14
CA GLU A 16 -24.08 -28.18 -2.10
C GLU A 16 -23.06 -27.07 -1.74
N LYS A 17 -21.77 -27.43 -1.87
CA LYS A 17 -20.66 -26.51 -2.15
C LYS A 17 -20.65 -25.98 -3.61
N MET A 18 -21.79 -25.93 -4.31
CA MET A 18 -21.86 -25.60 -5.74
C MET A 18 -22.71 -24.36 -6.03
N ALA A 19 -22.41 -23.19 -5.45
CA ALA A 19 -23.02 -21.95 -5.95
C ALA A 19 -22.32 -20.62 -5.60
N ILE A 20 -21.09 -20.60 -5.08
CA ILE A 20 -20.40 -19.30 -4.85
C ILE A 20 -19.98 -18.64 -6.20
N GLY A 21 -20.06 -19.38 -7.32
CA GLY A 21 -19.55 -18.95 -8.63
C GLY A 21 -20.50 -18.18 -9.55
N LYS A 22 -21.68 -17.72 -9.12
CA LYS A 22 -22.62 -16.99 -10.01
C LYS A 22 -23.13 -15.65 -9.49
N PHE A 23 -22.51 -15.07 -8.46
CA PHE A 23 -22.88 -13.71 -8.05
C PHE A 23 -22.17 -12.66 -8.90
N GLN A 24 -22.64 -12.46 -10.14
CA GLN A 24 -22.17 -11.37 -11.02
C GLN A 24 -22.48 -9.95 -10.47
N LYS A 25 -23.17 -9.84 -9.32
CA LYS A 25 -23.61 -8.57 -8.73
C LYS A 25 -23.34 -8.43 -7.23
N ASN A 26 -22.55 -9.31 -6.60
CA ASN A 26 -22.26 -9.16 -5.16
C ASN A 26 -21.10 -8.18 -4.93
N CYS A 27 -21.39 -6.89 -5.00
CA CYS A 27 -20.45 -5.83 -4.60
C CYS A 27 -20.14 -5.88 -3.09
N TYR A 28 -20.99 -6.55 -2.30
CA TYR A 28 -21.03 -6.42 -0.84
C TYR A 28 -20.66 -7.70 -0.06
N TRP A 29 -20.29 -8.78 -0.74
CA TRP A 29 -19.97 -10.07 -0.08
C TRP A 29 -21.08 -10.59 0.86
N LEU A 30 -22.34 -10.23 0.58
CA LEU A 30 -23.50 -10.66 1.35
C LEU A 30 -24.12 -11.89 0.69
N CYS A 31 -24.66 -12.82 1.48
CA CYS A 31 -25.57 -13.81 0.91
C CYS A 31 -26.86 -13.12 0.42
N ASP A 32 -27.60 -13.75 -0.50
CA ASP A 32 -28.81 -13.14 -1.09
C ASP A 32 -29.83 -12.66 -0.05
N GLY A 33 -29.97 -13.39 1.06
CA GLY A 33 -30.85 -12.98 2.16
C GLY A 33 -30.37 -11.72 2.89
N CYS A 34 -29.06 -11.56 3.06
CA CYS A 34 -28.48 -10.34 3.64
C CYS A 34 -28.48 -9.19 2.64
N ALA A 35 -28.29 -9.46 1.35
CA ALA A 35 -28.39 -8.45 0.30
C ALA A 35 -29.80 -7.84 0.25
N GLY A 36 -30.86 -8.66 0.29
CA GLY A 36 -32.23 -8.15 0.32
C GLY A 36 -32.56 -7.31 1.56
N ARG A 37 -32.00 -7.67 2.73
CA ARG A 37 -32.15 -6.85 3.95
C ARG A 37 -31.38 -5.53 3.87
N PHE A 38 -30.21 -5.54 3.24
CA PHE A 38 -29.42 -4.34 3.02
C PHE A 38 -30.13 -3.39 2.05
N ASP A 39 -30.70 -3.88 0.95
CA ASP A 39 -31.48 -3.06 0.02
C ASP A 39 -32.70 -2.43 0.71
N GLN A 40 -33.43 -3.18 1.54
CA GLN A 40 -34.53 -2.61 2.34
C GLN A 40 -34.05 -1.54 3.33
N PHE A 41 -32.88 -1.75 3.94
CA PHE A 41 -32.28 -0.77 4.83
C PHE A 41 -31.88 0.51 4.09
N VAL A 42 -31.24 0.39 2.92
CA VAL A 42 -30.88 1.53 2.07
C VAL A 42 -32.13 2.27 1.60
N GLN A 43 -33.15 1.55 1.12
CA GLN A 43 -34.45 2.15 0.74
C GLN A 43 -35.16 2.83 1.92
N SER A 44 -34.94 2.37 3.17
CA SER A 44 -35.46 3.05 4.36
C SER A 44 -34.62 4.25 4.80
N MET A 45 -33.36 4.32 4.33
CA MET A 45 -32.45 5.45 4.54
C MET A 45 -32.53 6.49 3.42
N ASP A 46 -33.16 6.17 2.28
CA ASP A 46 -33.71 7.14 1.34
C ASP A 46 -34.88 7.87 2.04
N VAL A 47 -34.51 8.62 3.08
CA VAL A 47 -35.33 9.64 3.71
C VAL A 47 -35.58 10.67 2.63
N ASP A 48 -36.86 10.90 2.32
CA ASP A 48 -37.35 11.84 1.32
C ASP A 48 -36.39 13.03 1.12
N GLU A 49 -35.57 12.96 0.07
CA GLU A 49 -34.61 14.01 -0.33
C GLU A 49 -35.34 15.33 -0.64
N ASP A 50 -36.66 15.27 -0.82
CA ASP A 50 -37.54 16.42 -1.00
C ASP A 50 -37.72 17.26 0.28
N SER A 51 -37.21 16.83 1.45
CA SER A 51 -37.23 17.61 2.69
C SER A 51 -35.87 18.17 3.12
N VAL A 52 -34.81 18.02 2.31
CA VAL A 52 -33.56 18.76 2.52
C VAL A 52 -33.85 20.23 2.23
N GLN A 53 -34.20 20.93 3.31
CA GLN A 53 -34.64 22.32 3.30
C GLN A 53 -33.68 23.16 2.45
N ALA A 54 -34.22 23.94 1.51
CA ALA A 54 -33.47 24.88 0.67
C ALA A 54 -32.51 25.79 1.47
N THR A 55 -32.71 25.91 2.78
CA THR A 55 -31.85 26.60 3.74
C THR A 55 -30.46 25.96 3.89
N ASP A 56 -30.32 24.64 3.79
CA ASP A 56 -29.04 23.97 4.02
C ASP A 56 -28.14 23.99 2.77
N VAL A 57 -28.75 23.93 1.59
CA VAL A 57 -28.06 24.16 0.31
C VAL A 57 -27.51 25.59 0.25
N ALA A 58 -28.28 26.58 0.72
CA ALA A 58 -27.83 27.98 0.79
C ALA A 58 -26.62 28.14 1.73
N LYS A 59 -26.67 27.56 2.93
CA LYS A 59 -25.54 27.57 3.89
C LYS A 59 -24.30 26.89 3.33
N LEU A 60 -24.47 25.76 2.61
CA LEU A 60 -23.35 25.08 1.96
C LEU A 60 -22.73 25.96 0.86
N SER A 61 -23.55 26.63 0.04
CA SER A 61 -23.02 27.52 -1.00
C SER A 61 -22.23 28.68 -0.40
N GLU A 62 -22.71 29.29 0.69
CA GLU A 62 -22.00 30.37 1.38
C GLU A 62 -20.66 29.89 1.97
N ALA A 63 -20.60 28.66 2.48
CA ALA A 63 -19.37 28.06 2.98
C ALA A 63 -18.36 27.78 1.86
N VAL A 64 -18.83 27.30 0.71
CA VAL A 64 -17.98 27.08 -0.48
C VAL A 64 -17.41 28.40 -0.99
N ASP A 65 -18.23 29.45 -1.06
CA ASP A 65 -17.78 30.78 -1.49
C ASP A 65 -16.71 31.35 -0.54
N LYS A 66 -16.90 31.22 0.78
CA LYS A 66 -15.90 31.62 1.79
C LYS A 66 -14.58 30.87 1.63
N LEU A 67 -14.63 29.54 1.44
CA LEU A 67 -13.42 28.74 1.22
C LEU A 67 -12.71 29.11 -0.08
N SER A 68 -13.46 29.40 -1.15
CA SER A 68 -12.89 29.85 -2.42
C SER A 68 -12.14 31.19 -2.28
N GLY A 69 -12.67 32.10 -1.46
CA GLY A 69 -12.01 33.37 -1.10
C GLY A 69 -10.68 33.15 -0.37
N ILE A 70 -10.66 32.25 0.62
CA ILE A 70 -9.43 31.94 1.38
C ILE A 70 -8.36 31.33 0.46
N VAL A 71 -8.75 30.42 -0.44
CA VAL A 71 -7.81 29.79 -1.38
C VAL A 71 -7.22 30.80 -2.36
N THR A 72 -8.04 31.73 -2.87
CA THR A 72 -7.57 32.77 -3.79
C THR A 72 -6.64 33.76 -3.09
N GLU A 73 -6.92 34.14 -1.85
CA GLU A 73 -6.04 34.98 -1.03
C GLU A 73 -4.68 34.30 -0.76
N LEU A 74 -4.68 33.05 -0.30
CA LEU A 74 -3.45 32.28 -0.07
C LEU A 74 -2.64 32.08 -1.36
N SER A 75 -3.30 31.89 -2.49
CA SER A 75 -2.66 31.79 -3.80
C SER A 75 -1.99 33.10 -4.22
N GLY A 76 -2.62 34.25 -3.92
CA GLY A 76 -2.03 35.57 -4.15
C GLY A 76 -0.78 35.81 -3.29
N GLN A 77 -0.85 35.49 -1.99
CA GLN A 77 0.29 35.62 -1.08
C GLN A 77 1.48 34.76 -1.49
N LEU A 78 1.26 33.57 -2.05
CA LEU A 78 2.31 32.71 -2.56
C LEU A 78 3.02 33.26 -3.81
N LYS A 79 2.34 34.07 -4.63
CA LYS A 79 2.95 34.69 -5.82
C LYS A 79 3.84 35.88 -5.46
N GLU A 80 3.47 36.65 -4.45
CA GLU A 80 4.24 37.83 -4.03
C GLU A 80 5.44 37.46 -3.15
N LYS A 81 5.34 36.38 -2.37
CA LYS A 81 6.46 35.87 -1.59
C LYS A 81 7.39 35.09 -2.52
N LYS A 82 8.27 35.81 -3.22
CA LYS A 82 9.42 35.24 -3.92
C LYS A 82 10.26 34.48 -2.88
N VAL A 83 10.02 33.17 -2.78
CA VAL A 83 10.74 32.30 -1.86
C VAL A 83 12.18 32.31 -2.34
N GLU A 84 13.02 33.14 -1.71
CA GLU A 84 14.47 32.94 -1.74
C GLU A 84 14.72 31.59 -1.09
N GLN A 85 14.74 30.57 -1.95
CA GLN A 85 15.06 29.21 -1.63
C GLN A 85 16.56 29.17 -1.34
N SER A 86 16.94 29.67 -0.18
CA SER A 86 18.24 29.45 0.43
C SER A 86 18.27 27.99 0.86
N TYR A 87 18.72 27.12 -0.05
CA TYR A 87 19.21 25.78 0.29
C TYR A 87 20.54 25.92 1.03
N ALA A 88 20.48 26.51 2.23
CA ALA A 88 21.55 26.39 3.20
C ALA A 88 21.55 24.93 3.67
N ASN A 89 22.62 24.24 3.27
CA ASN A 89 23.03 22.91 3.69
C ASN A 89 22.58 22.58 5.12
N VAL A 90 21.49 21.83 5.26
CA VAL A 90 21.19 21.11 6.50
C VAL A 90 22.16 19.93 6.55
N VAL A 91 23.37 20.22 7.04
CA VAL A 91 24.31 19.19 7.49
C VAL A 91 23.65 18.54 8.69
N TYR A 92 23.00 17.39 8.46
CA TYR A 92 22.58 16.54 9.56
C TYR A 92 23.85 16.07 10.29
N PRO A 93 24.07 16.44 11.56
CA PRO A 93 25.14 15.83 12.33
C PRO A 93 24.84 14.34 12.41
N GLY A 94 25.62 13.55 11.67
CA GLY A 94 25.56 12.11 11.70
C GLY A 94 25.81 11.66 13.14
N SER A 95 24.74 11.24 13.81
CA SER A 95 24.79 10.56 15.09
C SER A 95 25.48 9.22 14.88
N LYS A 96 26.81 9.24 14.85
CA LYS A 96 27.62 8.06 15.14
C LYS A 96 27.24 7.64 16.55
N ARG A 97 26.53 6.53 16.67
CA ARG A 97 26.38 5.86 17.97
C ARG A 97 27.78 5.47 18.38
N ASP A 98 28.26 6.05 19.47
CA ASP A 98 29.44 5.56 20.17
C ASP A 98 29.19 4.09 20.47
N ARG A 99 29.98 3.24 19.80
CA ARG A 99 30.15 1.86 20.19
C ARG A 99 31.12 1.96 21.35
N GLU A 100 30.59 1.87 22.58
CA GLU A 100 31.39 1.77 23.78
C GLU A 100 32.32 0.57 23.60
N ASP A 101 33.60 0.88 23.36
CA ASP A 101 34.65 -0.09 23.10
C ASP A 101 35.04 -0.76 24.41
N ASP A 102 35.13 -2.07 24.27
CA ASP A 102 35.59 -3.09 25.20
C ASP A 102 37.02 -2.78 25.66
N GLU A 103 37.30 -3.11 26.92
CA GLU A 103 38.53 -2.80 27.65
C GLU A 103 39.82 -3.28 26.94
N GLU A 104 40.82 -2.41 26.98
CA GLU A 104 42.27 -2.66 27.01
C GLU A 104 42.81 -3.82 26.14
N LYS A 105 43.19 -3.50 24.90
CA LYS A 105 44.27 -4.23 24.21
C LYS A 105 45.35 -3.29 23.71
N GLU A 106 46.58 -3.61 24.11
CA GLU A 106 47.82 -2.92 23.82
C GLU A 106 48.01 -2.55 22.34
N PRO A 107 48.70 -1.43 22.03
CA PRO A 107 48.89 -0.96 20.67
C PRO A 107 49.81 -1.90 19.88
N PRO A 108 49.36 -2.51 18.76
CA PRO A 108 50.26 -3.28 17.92
C PRO A 108 51.22 -2.35 17.16
N ALA A 109 52.48 -2.76 17.12
CA ALA A 109 53.59 -2.06 16.52
C ALA A 109 53.35 -1.63 15.06
N LYS A 110 53.90 -0.47 14.72
CA LYS A 110 53.90 0.19 13.41
C LYS A 110 54.18 -0.79 12.25
N VAL A 111 53.12 -1.22 11.57
CA VAL A 111 53.23 -1.98 10.31
C VAL A 111 53.41 -0.98 9.16
N LYS A 112 54.51 -1.16 8.40
CA LYS A 112 54.84 -0.34 7.22
C LYS A 112 53.73 -0.47 6.16
N PRO A 113 53.34 0.62 5.48
CA PRO A 113 52.37 0.55 4.39
C PRO A 113 53.01 -0.18 3.20
N VAL A 114 52.62 -1.45 3.00
CA VAL A 114 52.93 -2.18 1.78
C VAL A 114 52.00 -1.65 0.69
N CYS A 115 52.53 -0.71 -0.11
CA CYS A 115 51.91 -0.25 -1.35
C CYS A 115 52.01 -1.39 -2.38
N GLY A 116 51.02 -2.29 -2.36
CA GLY A 116 50.84 -3.31 -3.37
C GLY A 116 49.81 -2.86 -4.40
N THR A 117 50.27 -2.34 -5.53
CA THR A 117 49.46 -2.18 -6.75
C THR A 117 49.17 -3.57 -7.32
N ARG A 118 48.25 -4.31 -6.69
CA ARG A 118 47.66 -5.48 -7.33
C ARG A 118 46.72 -4.96 -8.40
N THR A 119 47.14 -5.07 -9.65
CA THR A 119 46.29 -4.95 -10.83
C THR A 119 45.15 -5.95 -10.68
N ILE A 120 44.00 -5.47 -10.22
CA ILE A 120 42.78 -6.26 -10.14
C ILE A 120 42.36 -6.52 -11.59
N GLN A 121 42.60 -7.73 -12.08
CA GLN A 121 42.02 -8.20 -13.33
C GLN A 121 40.51 -8.33 -13.11
N HIS A 122 39.81 -7.23 -13.32
CA HIS A 122 38.35 -7.17 -13.36
C HIS A 122 37.86 -7.89 -14.63
N GLN A 123 37.85 -9.23 -14.61
CA GLN A 123 36.85 -9.97 -15.38
C GLN A 123 35.51 -9.79 -14.66
N ILE A 124 34.95 -8.59 -14.78
CA ILE A 124 33.56 -8.32 -14.41
C ILE A 124 32.75 -9.06 -15.45
N LYS A 125 32.30 -10.25 -15.08
CA LYS A 125 31.21 -10.93 -15.77
C LYS A 125 30.01 -10.01 -15.60
N THR A 126 29.73 -9.18 -16.59
CA THR A 126 28.52 -8.35 -16.61
C THR A 126 27.36 -9.32 -16.61
N VAL A 127 26.78 -9.51 -15.43
CA VAL A 127 25.54 -10.24 -15.24
C VAL A 127 24.56 -9.57 -16.20
N VAL A 128 23.99 -10.38 -17.10
CA VAL A 128 22.88 -9.96 -17.97
C VAL A 128 21.96 -9.17 -17.07
N SER A 129 21.76 -7.88 -17.37
CA SER A 129 20.89 -6.98 -16.62
C SER A 129 19.63 -7.75 -16.31
N GLU A 130 19.49 -8.20 -15.06
CA GLU A 130 18.28 -8.85 -14.60
C GLU A 130 17.19 -7.86 -14.98
N ARG A 131 16.26 -8.29 -15.85
CA ARG A 131 15.17 -7.44 -16.35
C ARG A 131 14.70 -6.61 -15.18
N ASP A 132 14.64 -5.29 -15.32
CA ASP A 132 14.37 -4.43 -14.17
C ASP A 132 13.14 -4.98 -13.45
N LEU A 133 13.35 -5.45 -12.22
CA LEU A 133 12.27 -5.99 -11.38
C LEU A 133 11.98 -4.95 -10.32
N PHE A 134 10.72 -4.77 -10.00
CA PHE A 134 10.31 -3.83 -8.96
C PHE A 134 9.36 -4.49 -7.96
N TRP A 135 9.31 -3.92 -6.76
CA TRP A 135 8.45 -4.41 -5.68
C TRP A 135 7.17 -3.59 -5.59
N VAL A 136 6.02 -4.23 -5.77
CA VAL A 136 4.70 -3.67 -5.44
C VAL A 136 4.28 -4.11 -4.06
N TYR A 137 3.68 -3.20 -3.30
CA TYR A 137 3.20 -3.46 -1.96
C TYR A 137 1.68 -3.49 -1.96
N LEU A 138 1.13 -4.64 -1.59
CA LEU A 138 -0.31 -4.85 -1.46
C LEU A 138 -0.68 -4.86 0.02
N GLY A 139 -1.59 -3.99 0.42
CA GLY A 139 -2.09 -3.88 1.79
C GLY A 139 -3.60 -4.08 1.88
N ARG A 140 -4.11 -4.11 3.12
CA ARG A 140 -5.53 -4.38 3.43
C ARG A 140 -6.02 -5.76 2.99
N LEU A 141 -5.13 -6.76 3.04
CA LEU A 141 -5.46 -8.15 2.72
C LEU A 141 -5.84 -8.92 4.00
N ASP A 142 -6.69 -9.94 3.84
CA ASP A 142 -7.16 -10.80 4.92
C ASP A 142 -6.01 -11.66 5.46
N LEU A 143 -6.02 -11.90 6.78
CA LEU A 143 -5.09 -12.73 7.52
C LEU A 143 -5.08 -14.18 7.03
N CYS A 144 -6.22 -14.65 6.52
CA CYS A 144 -6.38 -16.02 6.04
C CYS A 144 -5.66 -16.29 4.71
N GLN A 145 -5.24 -15.24 3.99
CA GLN A 145 -4.67 -15.41 2.66
C GLN A 145 -3.26 -15.99 2.71
N THR A 146 -3.02 -17.03 1.92
CA THR A 146 -1.70 -17.63 1.77
C THR A 146 -0.86 -16.88 0.76
N ASP A 147 0.47 -17.02 0.83
CA ASP A 147 1.38 -16.36 -0.11
C ASP A 147 1.14 -16.85 -1.56
N LEU A 148 0.65 -18.10 -1.72
CA LEU A 148 0.26 -18.68 -3.01
C LEU A 148 -1.02 -18.03 -3.57
N GLU A 149 -2.05 -17.85 -2.76
CA GLU A 149 -3.30 -17.20 -3.19
C GLU A 149 -3.06 -15.75 -3.66
N ILE A 150 -2.16 -15.03 -2.98
CA ILE A 150 -1.75 -13.68 -3.41
C ILE A 150 -0.97 -13.74 -4.73
N ALA A 151 -0.14 -14.76 -4.94
CA ALA A 151 0.60 -14.94 -6.19
C ALA A 151 -0.36 -15.24 -7.35
N GLU A 152 -1.34 -16.13 -7.14
CA GLU A 152 -2.37 -16.46 -8.14
C GLU A 152 -3.27 -15.25 -8.45
N MET A 153 -3.68 -14.49 -7.43
CA MET A 153 -4.44 -13.26 -7.61
C MET A 153 -3.66 -12.25 -8.45
N THR A 154 -2.38 -12.04 -8.13
CA THR A 154 -1.52 -11.12 -8.89
C THR A 154 -1.29 -11.61 -10.32
N GLN A 155 -1.06 -12.91 -10.51
CA GLN A 155 -0.90 -13.53 -11.81
C GLN A 155 -2.13 -13.29 -12.69
N LYS A 156 -3.33 -13.48 -12.13
CA LYS A 156 -4.59 -13.28 -12.84
C LYS A 156 -4.86 -11.82 -13.18
N CYS A 157 -4.56 -10.89 -12.27
CA CYS A 157 -4.80 -9.46 -12.48
C CYS A 157 -3.88 -8.82 -13.52
N LEU A 158 -2.66 -9.36 -13.66
CA LEU A 158 -1.62 -8.83 -14.56
C LEU A 158 -1.33 -9.74 -15.77
N GLU A 159 -2.13 -10.80 -15.96
CA GLU A 159 -2.00 -11.78 -17.05
C GLU A 159 -0.57 -12.36 -17.16
N LEU A 160 0.06 -12.64 -16.02
CA LEU A 160 1.45 -13.13 -15.98
C LEU A 160 1.55 -14.60 -16.42
N SER A 161 2.57 -14.91 -17.23
CA SER A 161 2.87 -16.29 -17.62
C SER A 161 3.38 -17.15 -16.45
N GLU A 162 4.06 -16.54 -15.47
CA GLU A 162 4.67 -17.22 -14.34
C GLU A 162 4.15 -16.66 -13.01
N LEU A 163 4.15 -17.48 -11.95
CA LEU A 163 3.75 -17.05 -10.62
C LEU A 163 4.77 -16.05 -10.05
N PRO A 164 4.34 -14.83 -9.69
CA PRO A 164 5.25 -13.82 -9.15
C PRO A 164 5.72 -14.19 -7.74
N LYS A 165 6.91 -13.69 -7.38
CA LYS A 165 7.47 -13.93 -6.04
C LYS A 165 6.79 -13.03 -5.02
N VAL A 166 6.00 -13.64 -4.14
CA VAL A 166 5.30 -12.96 -3.06
C VAL A 166 6.03 -13.16 -1.74
N ARG A 167 6.03 -12.14 -0.87
CA ARG A 167 6.49 -12.25 0.52
C ARG A 167 5.57 -11.47 1.44
N ARG A 168 5.07 -12.16 2.46
CA ARG A 168 4.32 -11.54 3.56
C ARG A 168 5.19 -10.58 4.39
N LEU A 169 4.65 -9.40 4.70
CA LEU A 169 5.32 -8.34 5.46
C LEU A 169 4.84 -8.32 6.91
N VAL A 170 5.20 -9.37 7.66
CA VAL A 170 4.95 -9.45 9.11
C VAL A 170 6.29 -9.55 9.82
N LYS A 171 6.42 -8.92 10.99
CA LYS A 171 7.62 -9.06 11.83
C LYS A 171 7.76 -10.54 12.21
N LYS A 172 8.99 -11.06 12.24
CA LYS A 172 9.28 -12.48 12.46
C LYS A 172 8.58 -13.07 13.68
N ASP A 173 8.44 -12.27 14.75
CA ASP A 173 7.88 -12.70 16.03
C ASP A 173 6.54 -12.03 16.35
N ALA A 174 5.89 -11.40 15.36
CA ALA A 174 4.56 -10.83 15.54
C ALA A 174 3.48 -11.92 15.41
N ASP A 175 2.58 -11.93 16.39
CA ASP A 175 1.39 -12.78 16.36
C ASP A 175 0.42 -12.31 15.28
N ILE A 176 0.26 -13.13 14.24
CA ILE A 176 -0.59 -12.82 13.08
C ILE A 176 -2.03 -12.64 13.54
N SER A 177 -2.50 -13.37 14.55
CA SER A 177 -3.89 -13.32 15.01
C SER A 177 -4.32 -11.97 15.58
N LYS A 178 -3.35 -11.12 15.96
CA LYS A 178 -3.60 -9.78 16.54
C LYS A 178 -3.61 -8.66 15.51
N LEU A 179 -3.22 -8.95 14.27
CA LEU A 179 -3.20 -7.97 13.19
C LEU A 179 -4.60 -7.88 12.59
N SER A 180 -5.08 -6.67 12.30
CA SER A 180 -6.36 -6.50 11.59
C SER A 180 -6.21 -6.69 10.07
N VAL A 181 -5.02 -6.46 9.54
CA VAL A 181 -4.70 -6.54 8.12
C VAL A 181 -3.26 -7.03 7.93
N VAL A 182 -3.02 -7.74 6.84
CA VAL A 182 -1.66 -8.14 6.42
C VAL A 182 -1.29 -7.36 5.16
N SER A 183 0.01 -7.12 5.00
CA SER A 183 0.58 -6.57 3.78
C SER A 183 1.55 -7.55 3.16
N TYR A 184 1.66 -7.52 1.84
CA TYR A 184 2.53 -8.36 1.04
C TYR A 184 3.37 -7.48 0.13
N ARG A 185 4.57 -7.94 -0.21
CA ARG A 185 5.33 -7.39 -1.33
C ARG A 185 5.40 -8.43 -2.44
N VAL A 186 5.23 -7.97 -3.66
CA VAL A 186 5.22 -8.81 -4.87
C VAL A 186 6.28 -8.29 -5.82
N LEU A 187 7.14 -9.20 -6.31
CA LEU A 187 8.18 -8.88 -7.28
C LEU A 187 7.60 -9.01 -8.69
N LEU A 188 7.68 -7.94 -9.46
CA LEU A 188 7.10 -7.85 -10.80
C LEU A 188 8.12 -7.30 -11.82
N PRO A 189 7.99 -7.63 -13.11
CA PRO A 189 8.75 -6.98 -14.19
C PRO A 189 8.39 -5.49 -14.33
N ASP A 190 9.38 -4.64 -14.57
CA ASP A 190 9.21 -3.18 -14.70
C ASP A 190 8.24 -2.77 -15.80
N ASP A 191 8.13 -3.57 -16.87
CA ASP A 191 7.18 -3.36 -17.97
C ASP A 191 5.71 -3.28 -17.50
N LEU A 192 5.40 -3.86 -16.34
CA LEU A 192 4.06 -3.86 -15.76
C LEU A 192 3.87 -2.79 -14.67
N ARG A 193 4.85 -1.91 -14.47
CA ARG A 193 4.80 -0.88 -13.43
C ARG A 193 3.57 0.00 -13.55
N ASP A 194 3.30 0.55 -14.73
CA ASP A 194 2.17 1.47 -14.90
C ASP A 194 0.83 0.76 -14.68
N VAL A 195 0.68 -0.46 -15.19
CA VAL A 195 -0.54 -1.28 -15.04
C VAL A 195 -0.74 -1.66 -13.57
N ALA A 196 0.30 -2.15 -12.90
CA ALA A 196 0.22 -2.55 -11.50
C ALA A 196 -0.14 -1.40 -10.55
N HIS A 197 0.01 -0.13 -10.96
CA HIS A 197 -0.37 1.03 -10.16
C HIS A 197 -1.78 1.56 -10.44
N GLN A 198 -2.50 0.98 -11.42
CA GLN A 198 -3.90 1.32 -11.68
C GLN A 198 -4.79 0.68 -10.61
N ALA A 199 -5.77 1.44 -10.11
CA ALA A 199 -6.70 0.96 -9.09
C ALA A 199 -7.57 -0.19 -9.62
N ASP A 200 -7.96 -0.11 -10.90
CA ASP A 200 -8.88 -1.05 -11.55
C ASP A 200 -8.24 -2.42 -11.83
N THR A 201 -6.92 -2.52 -11.73
CA THR A 201 -6.18 -3.78 -11.87
C THR A 201 -6.41 -4.71 -10.69
N TRP A 202 -6.74 -4.19 -9.52
CA TRP A 202 -6.80 -4.96 -8.28
C TRP A 202 -8.24 -5.16 -7.79
N PRO A 203 -8.51 -6.26 -7.06
CA PRO A 203 -9.81 -6.44 -6.41
C PRO A 203 -10.15 -5.28 -5.47
N THR A 204 -11.44 -4.97 -5.38
CA THR A 204 -11.95 -3.89 -4.51
C THR A 204 -11.45 -4.05 -3.08
N GLY A 205 -10.89 -2.96 -2.53
CA GLY A 205 -10.40 -2.90 -1.14
C GLY A 205 -8.90 -3.14 -0.98
N VAL A 206 -8.21 -3.67 -2.00
CA VAL A 206 -6.75 -3.82 -1.98
C VAL A 206 -6.07 -2.46 -2.09
N ALA A 207 -5.17 -2.16 -1.17
CA ALA A 207 -4.39 -0.92 -1.20
C ALA A 207 -3.02 -1.17 -1.86
N VAL A 208 -2.74 -0.47 -2.95
CA VAL A 208 -1.48 -0.61 -3.70
C VAL A 208 -0.53 0.53 -3.36
N ARG A 209 0.75 0.21 -3.14
CA ARG A 209 1.79 1.20 -2.83
C ARG A 209 3.11 0.90 -3.54
N GLU A 210 3.79 1.97 -3.92
CA GLU A 210 5.15 1.95 -4.42
C GLU A 210 6.12 2.49 -3.37
N PHE A 211 7.27 1.86 -3.23
CA PHE A 211 8.39 2.43 -2.48
C PHE A 211 9.58 2.58 -3.41
N ASN A 212 9.86 3.81 -3.82
CA ASN A 212 11.10 4.16 -4.50
C ASN A 212 12.23 4.22 -3.47
N PHE A 213 12.90 3.08 -3.25
CA PHE A 213 14.03 2.99 -2.34
C PHE A 213 15.22 3.84 -2.80
N ASP A 214 15.35 4.07 -4.10
CA ASP A 214 16.50 4.77 -4.69
C ASP A 214 16.50 6.28 -4.43
N LEU A 215 15.36 6.86 -4.04
CA LEU A 215 15.26 8.32 -3.92
C LEU A 215 15.56 8.87 -2.53
N GLY A 216 15.80 8.04 -1.51
CA GLY A 216 16.00 8.51 -0.12
C GLY A 216 14.85 9.39 0.40
N ARG A 217 13.71 9.42 -0.31
CA ARG A 217 12.56 10.26 -0.03
C ARG A 217 11.47 9.42 0.62
N SER A 218 10.81 10.03 1.59
CA SER A 218 9.69 9.47 2.33
C SER A 218 8.60 8.96 1.39
N PRO A 219 7.87 7.88 1.75
CA PRO A 219 6.85 7.28 0.89
C PRO A 219 5.79 8.30 0.47
N ARG A 220 5.45 8.35 -0.83
CA ARG A 220 4.31 9.15 -1.31
C ARG A 220 3.03 8.31 -1.22
N PHE A 221 2.05 8.82 -0.49
CA PHE A 221 0.74 8.18 -0.39
C PHE A 221 -0.16 8.67 -1.52
N ARG A 222 -0.65 7.76 -2.37
CA ARG A 222 -1.91 7.99 -3.10
C ARG A 222 -3.02 7.35 -2.28
N ARG A 223 -4.00 8.16 -1.85
CA ARG A 223 -5.27 7.61 -1.40
C ARG A 223 -6.07 7.30 -2.66
N LEU A 224 -6.40 6.02 -2.83
CA LEU A 224 -7.43 5.54 -3.73
C LEU A 224 -8.75 5.58 -2.98
#